data_AF-E9Q939-F1
#
_entry.id   AF-E9Q939-F1
#
_cell.length_a   1.000
_cell.length_b   1.000
_cell.length_c   1.000
_cell.angle_alpha   90.00
_cell.angle_beta   90.00
_cell.angle_gamma   90.00
#
_symmetry.space_group_name_H-M   'P 1'
#
loop_
_entity.id
_entity.type
_entity.pdbx_description
1 polymer ?
#
loop_
_entity_poly.entity_id
_entity_poly.type
_entity_poly.pdbx_seq_one_letter_code
_entity_poly.pdbx_strand_id
1 'polypeptide(L)' 'MRLTVGALLACAALGLCLAVPDKTVKWCAVSEHENTKCISFRDHMKTVLPPDGPRLACVKKTSYPDCIKASVV' A
#
# COMPACT_ATOMS: atom_id res chain seq x y z
N MET A 1 8.25 23.10 33.42
CA MET A 1 9.06 22.86 32.19
C MET A 1 9.47 21.41 31.97
N ARG A 2 9.72 20.58 33.00
CA ARG A 2 10.10 19.16 32.81
C ARG A 2 8.95 18.23 32.37
N LEU A 3 7.73 18.51 32.82
CA LEU A 3 6.55 17.69 32.54
C LEU A 3 6.05 17.82 31.09
N THR A 4 6.21 19.00 30.49
CA THR A 4 5.81 19.28 29.11
C THR A 4 6.69 18.54 28.11
N VAL A 5 7.98 18.43 28.38
CA VAL A 5 8.94 17.68 27.55
C VAL A 5 8.62 16.18 27.59
N GLY A 6 8.34 15.63 28.78
CA GLY A 6 7.94 14.22 28.92
C GLY A 6 6.62 13.88 28.21
N ALA A 7 5.62 14.76 28.31
CA ALA A 7 4.35 14.57 27.62
C ALA A 7 4.49 14.62 26.09
N LEU A 8 5.30 15.56 25.57
CA LEU A 8 5.57 15.67 24.12
C LEU A 8 6.31 14.44 23.58
N LEU A 9 7.31 13.93 24.31
CA LEU A 9 8.04 12.70 23.96
C LEU A 9 7.13 11.47 23.95
N ALA A 10 6.23 11.34 24.93
CA ALA A 10 5.26 10.25 24.99
C ALA A 10 4.25 10.30 23.83
N CYS A 11 3.72 11.48 23.49
CA CYS A 11 2.83 11.66 22.35
C CYS A 11 3.52 11.35 21.01
N ALA A 12 4.79 11.72 20.85
CA ALA A 12 5.57 11.41 19.66
C ALA A 12 5.82 9.89 19.51
N ALA A 13 6.16 9.20 20.60
CA ALA A 13 6.34 7.75 20.60
C ALA A 13 5.03 7.01 20.27
N LEU A 14 3.90 7.45 20.83
CA LEU A 14 2.57 6.91 20.51
C LEU A 14 2.16 7.20 19.06
N GLY A 15 2.46 8.39 18.54
CA GLY A 15 2.18 8.75 17.15
C GLY A 15 2.96 7.92 16.13
N LEU A 16 4.26 7.65 16.39
CA LEU A 16 5.07 6.77 15.54
C LEU A 16 4.61 5.31 15.60
N CYS A 17 4.15 4.84 16.77
CA CYS A 17 3.72 3.46 16.96
C CYS A 17 2.37 3.15 16.28
N LEU A 18 1.59 4.19 15.96
CA LEU A 18 0.31 4.09 15.25
C LEU A 18 0.44 4.27 13.73
N ALA A 19 1.66 4.34 13.18
CA ALA A 19 1.86 4.36 11.73
C ALA A 19 1.38 3.02 11.14
N VAL A 20 0.11 2.96 10.74
CA VAL A 20 -0.47 1.81 10.07
C VAL A 20 0.24 1.66 8.73
N PRO A 21 0.92 0.54 8.46
CA PRO A 21 1.54 0.33 7.17
C PRO A 21 0.46 0.39 6.09
N ASP A 22 0.76 1.09 4.99
CA ASP A 22 -0.10 1.03 3.81
C ASP A 22 -0.21 -0.43 3.37
N LYS A 23 -1.41 -1.01 3.50
CA LYS A 23 -1.68 -2.41 3.13
C LYS A 23 -1.99 -2.56 1.64
N THR A 24 -1.67 -1.56 0.82
CA THR A 24 -1.93 -1.58 -0.61
C THR A 24 -0.81 -2.27 -1.36
N VAL A 25 -1.11 -3.45 -1.90
CA VAL A 25 -0.25 -4.19 -2.81
C VAL A 25 -0.39 -3.60 -4.21
N LYS A 26 0.70 -3.00 -4.71
CA LYS A 26 0.79 -2.53 -6.10
C LYS A 26 1.15 -3.70 -7.02
N TRP A 27 0.20 -4.10 -7.85
CA TRP A 27 0.37 -5.12 -8.88
C TRP A 27 0.74 -4.46 -10.22
N CYS A 28 1.88 -4.84 -10.78
CA CYS A 28 2.30 -4.34 -12.08
C CYS A 28 1.73 -5.22 -13.22
N ALA A 29 1.15 -4.59 -14.24
CA ALA A 29 0.66 -5.23 -15.45
C ALA A 29 1.45 -4.71 -16.66
N VAL A 30 1.95 -5.61 -17.49
CA VAL A 30 2.78 -5.27 -18.67
C VAL A 30 1.93 -5.19 -19.94
N SER A 31 0.85 -5.96 -20.01
CA SER A 31 -0.08 -5.95 -21.14
C SER A 31 -1.45 -5.36 -20.78
N GLU A 32 -2.23 -4.98 -21.80
CA GLU A 32 -3.63 -4.54 -21.59
C GLU A 32 -4.50 -5.67 -21.02
N HIS A 33 -4.24 -6.91 -21.46
CA HIS A 33 -4.94 -8.08 -20.96
C HIS A 33 -4.65 -8.32 -19.47
N GLU A 34 -3.40 -8.17 -19.06
CA GLU A 34 -3.02 -8.25 -17.64
C GLU A 34 -3.61 -7.10 -16.83
N ASN A 35 -3.63 -5.88 -17.38
CA ASN A 35 -4.19 -4.72 -16.70
C ASN A 35 -5.69 -4.90 -16.45
N THR A 36 -6.42 -5.39 -17.46
CA THR A 36 -7.84 -5.73 -17.36
C THR A 36 -8.08 -6.84 -16.33
N LYS A 37 -7.26 -7.90 -16.34
CA LYS A 37 -7.33 -8.97 -15.33
C LYS A 37 -7.05 -8.43 -13.92
N CYS A 38 -6.07 -7.55 -13.75
CA CYS A 38 -5.75 -6.94 -12.48
C CYS A 38 -6.93 -6.11 -11.94
N ILE A 39 -7.57 -5.31 -12.80
CA ILE A 39 -8.73 -4.49 -12.43
C ILE A 39 -9.88 -5.37 -11.96
N SER A 40 -10.22 -6.42 -12.72
CA SER A 40 -11.25 -7.37 -12.31
C SER A 40 -10.88 -8.06 -11.00
N PHE A 41 -9.63 -8.53 -10.86
CA PHE A 41 -9.15 -9.19 -9.65
C PHE A 41 -9.23 -8.27 -8.43
N ARG A 42 -8.81 -7.01 -8.54
CA ARG A 42 -8.96 -6.00 -7.49
C ARG A 42 -10.41 -5.88 -7.03
N ASP A 43 -11.35 -5.79 -7.98
CA ASP A 43 -12.75 -5.55 -7.66
C ASP A 43 -13.42 -6.77 -7.02
N HIS A 44 -13.02 -7.99 -7.42
CA HIS A 44 -13.39 -9.21 -6.71
C HIS A 44 -12.77 -9.28 -5.31
N MET A 45 -11.50 -8.90 -5.14
CA MET A 45 -10.83 -8.93 -3.83
C MET A 45 -11.49 -7.98 -2.83
N LYS A 46 -12.04 -6.84 -3.29
CA LYS A 46 -12.81 -5.93 -2.43
C LYS A 46 -14.03 -6.57 -1.78
N THR A 47 -14.64 -7.58 -2.40
CA THR A 47 -15.87 -8.21 -1.88
C THR A 47 -15.58 -9.36 -0.92
N VAL A 48 -14.41 -10.01 -1.04
CA VAL A 48 -14.02 -11.16 -0.22
C VAL A 48 -13.12 -10.79 0.95
N LEU A 49 -12.38 -9.69 0.87
CA LEU A 49 -11.50 -9.24 1.94
C LEU A 49 -12.25 -8.37 2.95
N PRO A 50 -11.86 -8.41 4.24
CA PRO A 50 -12.41 -7.52 5.25
C PRO A 50 -12.08 -6.05 4.91
N PRO A 51 -12.84 -5.07 5.44
CA PRO A 51 -12.62 -3.64 5.20
C PRO A 51 -11.18 -3.16 5.50
N ASP A 52 -10.55 -3.78 6.51
CA ASP A 52 -9.19 -3.48 6.98
C ASP A 52 -8.11 -4.41 6.39
N GLY A 53 -8.52 -5.23 5.42
CA GLY A 53 -7.68 -6.15 4.67
C GLY A 53 -6.76 -5.43 3.67
N PRO A 54 -5.84 -6.17 3.04
CA PRO A 54 -4.96 -5.60 2.03
C PRO A 54 -5.76 -5.12 0.82
N ARG A 55 -5.32 -4.01 0.21
CA ARG A 55 -5.93 -3.47 -1.01
C ARG A 55 -5.04 -3.77 -2.20
N LEU A 56 -5.62 -3.98 -3.38
CA LEU A 56 -4.86 -4.16 -4.61
C LEU A 56 -4.91 -2.87 -5.44
N ALA A 57 -3.77 -2.41 -5.94
CA ALA A 57 -3.66 -1.31 -6.90
C ALA A 57 -2.99 -1.79 -8.19
N CYS A 58 -3.57 -1.49 -9.35
CA CYS A 58 -3.03 -1.92 -10.64
C CYS A 58 -2.18 -0.80 -11.25
N VAL A 59 -0.95 -1.12 -11.64
CA VAL A 59 -0.01 -0.20 -12.27
C VAL A 59 0.37 -0.76 -13.64
N LYS A 60 0.06 -0.03 -14.72
CA LYS A 60 0.46 -0.46 -16.06
C LYS A 60 1.87 0.03 -16.40
N LYS A 61 2.70 -0.87 -16.92
CA LYS A 61 4.04 -0.59 -17.46
C LYS A 61 4.19 -1.20 -18.85
N THR A 62 5.26 -0.81 -19.53
CA THR A 62 5.59 -1.25 -20.89
C THR A 62 6.40 -2.53 -20.93
N SER A 63 7.08 -2.89 -19.84
CA SER A 63 7.93 -4.08 -19.76
C SER A 63 8.10 -4.58 -18.32
N TYR A 64 8.47 -5.85 -18.16
CA TYR A 64 8.81 -6.43 -16.85
C TYR A 64 9.99 -5.73 -16.15
N PRO A 65 11.08 -5.34 -16.84
CA PRO A 65 12.12 -4.51 -16.24
C PRO A 65 11.59 -3.18 -15.66
N ASP A 66 10.62 -2.55 -16.32
CA ASP A 66 10.01 -1.31 -15.81
C ASP A 66 9.16 -1.56 -14.56
N CYS A 67 8.55 -2.74 -14.44
CA CYS A 67 7.89 -3.15 -13.20
C CYS A 67 8.88 -3.31 -12.05
N ILE A 68 10.01 -3.98 -12.29
CA ILE A 68 11.04 -4.23 -11.26
C ILE A 68 11.65 -2.92 -10.77
N LYS A 69 11.97 -2.00 -11.69
CA LYS A 69 12.45 -0.65 -11.32
C LYS A 69 11.43 0.13 -10.51
N ALA A 70 10.13 -0.07 -10.76
CA ALA A 70 9.08 0.63 -10.01
C ALA A 70 8.86 0.08 -8.59
N SER A 71 9.37 -1.13 -8.29
CA SER A 71 9.31 -1.74 -6.95
C SER A 71 10.58 -1.51 -6.11
N VAL A 72 11.69 -1.11 -6.73
CA VAL A 72 12.92 -0.70 -6.02
C VAL A 72 12.85 0.82 -5.82
N VAL A 73 12.47 1.24 -4.62
CA VAL A 73 12.66 2.62 -4.13
C VAL A 73 14.07 2.75 -3.56
#